data_AF-A0A923PXC6-F1
#
_entry.id   AF-A0A923PXC6-F1
#
_cell.length_a   1.000
_cell.length_b   1.000
_cell.length_c   1.000
_cell.angle_alpha   90.00
_cell.angle_beta   90.00
_cell.angle_gamma   90.00
#
_symmetry.space_group_name_H-M   'P 1'
#
loop_
_entity.id
_entity.type
_entity.pdbx_description
1 polymer ?
#
loop_
_entity_poly.entity_id
_entity_poly.type
_entity_poly.pdbx_seq_one_letter_code
_entity_poly.pdbx_strand_id
1 'polypeptide(L)'
;MTLQPLATACFVTGKAFAEGDAVASYLVRNANLEIVRHDLLASETAAFAPTGFVACSWVHPYKPRAAGENSERTLKLNAETLFLALADPATEPNAENTRLVQFLAFMLERKRLLRPRGSSADGEKDIYEHAKTKVLYQVQKGELTPEFFVRVQAQLSVLVGEPKPRTAVAIASAPEAQTVVAT
;
A
#
# COMPACT_ATOMS: atom_id res chain seq x y z
N MET A 1 0.90 -8.54 10.62
CA MET A 1 -0.44 -8.84 10.08
C MET A 1 -0.30 -9.57 8.76
N THR A 2 -1.10 -10.61 8.57
CA THR A 2 -1.09 -11.43 7.35
C THR A 2 -2.33 -11.09 6.54
N LEU A 3 -2.14 -10.62 5.32
CA LEU A 3 -3.25 -10.36 4.41
C LEU A 3 -3.71 -11.68 3.82
N GLN A 4 -5.02 -11.89 3.81
CA GLN A 4 -5.59 -13.06 3.16
C GLN A 4 -5.29 -13.02 1.66
N PRO A 5 -5.02 -14.19 1.03
CA PRO A 5 -4.92 -14.28 -0.41
C PRO A 5 -6.22 -13.80 -1.07
N LEU A 6 -6.14 -13.38 -2.33
CA LEU A 6 -7.32 -13.11 -3.16
C LEU A 6 -8.33 -14.27 -3.02
N ALA A 7 -9.55 -13.94 -2.59
CA ALA A 7 -10.62 -14.91 -2.42
C ALA A 7 -11.03 -15.51 -3.77
N THR A 8 -11.63 -16.69 -3.73
CA THR A 8 -12.15 -17.38 -4.94
C THR A 8 -13.64 -17.11 -5.17
N ALA A 9 -14.28 -16.36 -4.28
CA ALA A 9 -15.70 -16.04 -4.34
C ALA A 9 -15.98 -14.64 -3.77
N CYS A 10 -17.04 -14.01 -4.27
CA CYS A 10 -17.53 -12.73 -3.83
C CYS A 10 -17.99 -12.79 -2.37
N PHE A 11 -17.50 -11.88 -1.53
CA PHE A 11 -17.85 -11.82 -0.12
C PHE A 11 -19.34 -11.52 0.12
N VAL A 12 -19.99 -10.70 -0.74
CA VAL A 12 -21.41 -10.34 -0.60
C VAL A 12 -22.33 -11.47 -1.07
N THR A 13 -22.05 -12.08 -2.23
CA THR A 13 -22.99 -13.03 -2.86
C THR A 13 -22.60 -14.49 -2.68
N GLY A 14 -21.37 -14.78 -2.23
CA GLY A 14 -20.82 -16.14 -2.19
C GLY A 14 -20.53 -16.75 -3.56
N LYS A 15 -20.81 -16.03 -4.66
CA LYS A 15 -20.60 -16.52 -6.03
C LYS A 15 -19.11 -16.66 -6.32
N ALA A 16 -18.69 -17.82 -6.84
CA ALA A 16 -17.32 -18.03 -7.28
C ALA A 16 -16.94 -17.04 -8.41
N PHE A 17 -15.72 -16.50 -8.34
CA PHE A 17 -15.20 -15.65 -9.41
C PHE A 17 -14.85 -16.48 -10.64
N ALA A 18 -15.22 -15.97 -11.81
CA ALA A 18 -14.78 -16.48 -13.10
C ALA A 18 -13.55 -15.71 -13.59
N GLU A 19 -12.75 -16.35 -14.45
CA GLU A 19 -11.63 -15.67 -15.11
C GLU A 19 -12.11 -14.42 -15.85
N GLY A 20 -11.43 -13.31 -15.60
CA GLY A 20 -11.76 -12.01 -16.18
C GLY A 20 -12.81 -11.20 -15.41
N ASP A 21 -13.46 -11.75 -14.38
CA ASP A 21 -14.40 -10.99 -13.55
C ASP A 21 -13.73 -9.77 -12.94
N ALA A 22 -14.39 -8.61 -12.99
CA ALA A 22 -13.92 -7.42 -12.31
C ALA A 22 -14.11 -7.59 -10.80
N VAL A 23 -13.01 -7.73 -10.06
CA VAL A 23 -13.00 -7.91 -8.61
C VAL A 23 -12.60 -6.62 -7.93
N ALA A 24 -13.50 -6.08 -7.11
CA ALA A 24 -13.24 -4.97 -6.21
C ALA A 24 -12.71 -5.52 -4.88
N SER A 25 -11.43 -5.29 -4.62
CA SER A 25 -10.74 -5.64 -3.37
C SER A 25 -10.79 -4.46 -2.41
N TYR A 26 -11.14 -4.72 -1.16
CA TYR A 26 -11.20 -3.73 -0.08
C TYR A 26 -10.32 -4.16 1.08
N LEU A 27 -9.49 -3.24 1.60
CA LEU A 27 -8.82 -3.37 2.88
C LEU A 27 -9.60 -2.58 3.91
N VAL A 28 -10.16 -3.29 4.90
CA VAL A 28 -11.00 -2.69 5.94
C VAL A 28 -10.29 -2.84 7.27
N ARG A 29 -10.16 -1.74 8.01
CA ARG A 29 -9.75 -1.77 9.41
C ARG A 29 -10.99 -2.03 10.27
N ASN A 30 -11.02 -3.20 10.91
CA ASN A 30 -12.12 -3.58 11.80
C ASN A 30 -12.01 -2.88 13.17
N ALA A 31 -13.01 -3.09 14.03
CA ALA A 31 -13.04 -2.53 15.38
C ALA A 31 -11.85 -2.95 16.28
N ASN A 32 -11.23 -4.10 15.99
CA ASN A 32 -10.04 -4.60 16.69
C ASN A 32 -8.73 -3.98 16.18
N LEU A 33 -8.81 -2.98 15.28
CA LEU A 33 -7.69 -2.36 14.60
C LEU A 33 -6.92 -3.31 13.66
N GLU A 34 -7.53 -4.42 13.27
CA GLU A 34 -6.96 -5.38 12.32
C GLU A 34 -7.38 -5.05 10.89
N ILE A 35 -6.48 -5.27 9.95
CA ILE A 35 -6.76 -5.10 8.52
C ILE A 35 -7.25 -6.43 7.94
N VAL A 36 -8.48 -6.41 7.42
CA VAL A 36 -9.13 -7.54 6.77
C VAL A 36 -9.35 -7.21 5.29
N ARG A 37 -9.19 -8.20 4.42
CA ARG A 37 -9.49 -8.08 3.00
C ARG A 37 -10.88 -8.62 2.68
N HIS A 38 -11.63 -7.87 1.90
CA HIS A 38 -12.89 -8.31 1.31
C HIS A 38 -12.78 -8.19 -0.21
N ASP A 39 -13.06 -9.29 -0.92
CA ASP A 39 -13.08 -9.31 -2.38
C ASP A 39 -14.52 -9.47 -2.85
N LEU A 40 -14.93 -8.62 -3.79
CA LEU A 40 -16.30 -8.50 -4.26
C LEU A 40 -16.33 -8.48 -5.78
N LEU A 41 -17.42 -8.91 -6.38
CA LEU A 41 -17.69 -8.53 -7.77
C LEU A 41 -17.91 -7.02 -7.82
N ALA A 42 -17.36 -6.35 -8.84
CA ALA A 42 -17.51 -4.91 -9.00
C ALA A 42 -18.99 -4.47 -9.04
N SER A 43 -19.87 -5.33 -9.58
CA SER A 43 -21.33 -5.12 -9.60
C SER A 43 -21.98 -5.14 -8.20
N GLU A 44 -21.35 -5.77 -7.21
CA GLU A 44 -21.88 -5.99 -5.87
C GLU A 44 -21.34 -5.00 -4.83
N THR A 45 -20.53 -4.03 -5.28
CA THR A 45 -19.92 -3.01 -4.41
C THR A 45 -20.95 -2.16 -3.66
N ALA A 46 -22.09 -1.87 -4.29
CA ALA A 46 -23.18 -1.11 -3.66
C ALA A 46 -23.85 -1.85 -2.48
N ALA A 47 -23.80 -3.18 -2.48
CA ALA A 47 -24.35 -4.01 -1.41
C ALA A 47 -23.34 -4.27 -0.28
N PHE A 48 -22.10 -3.77 -0.42
CA PHE A 48 -21.06 -3.95 0.58
C PHE A 48 -21.12 -2.87 1.67
N ALA A 49 -21.45 -3.31 2.89
CA ALA A 49 -21.49 -2.46 4.08
C ALA A 49 -20.46 -2.97 5.12
N PRO A 50 -19.18 -2.59 5.03
CA PRO A 50 -18.17 -3.03 5.97
C PRO A 50 -18.41 -2.44 7.36
N THR A 51 -18.34 -3.28 8.39
CA THR A 51 -18.29 -2.86 9.81
C THR A 51 -16.88 -2.40 10.15
N GLY A 52 -16.47 -1.27 9.58
CA GLY A 52 -15.13 -0.72 9.76
C GLY A 52 -14.82 0.43 8.80
N PHE A 53 -13.58 0.90 8.82
CA PHE A 53 -13.11 1.95 7.93
C PHE A 53 -12.38 1.33 6.72
N VAL A 54 -12.80 1.70 5.51
CA VAL A 54 -12.13 1.29 4.27
C VAL A 54 -10.82 2.05 4.14
N ALA A 55 -9.71 1.35 4.28
CA ALA A 55 -8.37 1.91 4.23
C ALA A 55 -7.84 2.06 2.80
N CYS A 56 -8.23 1.16 1.91
CA CYS A 56 -7.84 1.16 0.50
C CYS A 56 -8.80 0.25 -0.28
N SER A 57 -9.07 0.58 -1.53
CA SER A 57 -9.80 -0.29 -2.46
C SER A 57 -9.25 -0.18 -3.88
N TRP A 58 -9.25 -1.27 -4.61
CA TRP A 58 -8.86 -1.30 -6.03
C TRP A 58 -9.66 -2.36 -6.78
N VAL A 59 -9.83 -2.14 -8.08
CA VAL A 59 -10.51 -3.07 -8.98
C VAL A 59 -9.48 -3.69 -9.92
N HIS A 60 -9.52 -5.01 -10.05
CA HIS A 60 -8.64 -5.75 -10.95
C HIS A 60 -9.39 -6.95 -11.56
N PRO A 61 -9.00 -7.44 -12.75
CA PRO A 61 -9.56 -8.66 -13.29
C PRO A 61 -9.12 -9.87 -12.45
N TYR A 62 -10.04 -10.80 -12.21
CA TYR A 62 -9.75 -12.06 -11.54
C TYR A 62 -8.97 -12.98 -12.49
N LYS A 63 -7.80 -13.43 -12.02
CA LYS A 63 -7.02 -14.48 -12.67
C LYS A 63 -7.01 -15.69 -11.74
N PRO A 64 -7.63 -16.82 -12.13
CA PRO A 64 -7.59 -18.03 -11.35
C PRO A 64 -6.15 -18.45 -11.12
N ARG A 65 -5.84 -18.82 -9.88
CA ARG A 65 -4.51 -19.27 -9.51
C ARG A 65 -4.22 -20.61 -10.20
N ALA A 66 -3.07 -20.73 -10.86
CA ALA A 66 -2.69 -22.00 -11.48
C ALA A 66 -2.37 -23.04 -10.39
N ALA A 67 -2.75 -24.30 -10.62
CA ALA A 67 -2.43 -25.39 -9.70
C ALA A 67 -0.90 -25.54 -9.55
N GLY A 68 -0.39 -25.40 -8.33
CA GLY A 68 1.06 -25.43 -8.03
C GLY A 68 1.70 -24.08 -7.73
N GLU A 69 0.95 -22.97 -7.83
CA GLU A 69 1.43 -21.66 -7.37
C GLU A 69 1.46 -21.64 -5.83
N ASN A 70 2.63 -21.33 -5.25
CA ASN A 70 2.89 -21.43 -3.82
C ASN A 70 1.92 -20.56 -2.99
N SER A 71 0.95 -21.20 -2.33
CA SER A 71 0.03 -20.64 -1.33
C SER A 71 0.78 -20.00 -0.14
N GLU A 72 2.01 -20.45 0.10
CA GLU A 72 2.90 -20.03 1.19
C GLU A 72 3.68 -18.74 0.92
N ARG A 73 3.51 -18.09 -0.25
CA ARG A 73 3.79 -16.64 -0.38
C ARG A 73 2.72 -15.84 0.36
N THR A 74 2.43 -16.25 1.58
CA THR A 74 1.59 -15.62 2.59
C THR A 74 1.91 -14.13 2.60
N LEU A 75 1.07 -13.35 1.93
CA LEU A 75 1.23 -11.92 1.73
C LEU A 75 1.01 -11.27 3.10
N LYS A 76 2.06 -11.16 3.91
CA LYS A 76 2.05 -10.16 4.99
C LYS A 76 1.75 -8.83 4.33
N LEU A 77 0.67 -8.15 4.73
CA LEU A 77 0.39 -6.80 4.24
C LEU A 77 1.60 -5.95 4.57
N ASN A 78 2.40 -5.69 3.55
CA ASN A 78 3.57 -4.87 3.63
C ASN A 78 3.55 -3.94 2.40
N ALA A 79 4.38 -2.90 2.45
CA ALA A 79 4.41 -1.90 1.39
C ALA A 79 4.70 -2.52 0.01
N GLU A 80 5.46 -3.60 -0.07
CA GLU A 80 5.82 -4.29 -1.31
C GLU A 80 4.60 -5.00 -1.91
N THR A 81 3.89 -5.82 -1.12
CA THR A 81 2.73 -6.56 -1.62
C THR A 81 1.58 -5.64 -2.05
N LEU A 82 1.39 -4.53 -1.33
CA LEU A 82 0.39 -3.53 -1.67
C LEU A 82 0.78 -2.78 -2.95
N PHE A 83 2.06 -2.42 -3.09
CA PHE A 83 2.57 -1.80 -4.31
C PHE A 83 2.34 -2.69 -5.53
N LEU A 84 2.70 -3.98 -5.45
CA LEU A 84 2.56 -4.91 -6.57
C LEU A 84 1.10 -5.07 -7.03
N ALA A 85 0.13 -5.01 -6.11
CA ALA A 85 -1.29 -5.07 -6.44
C ALA A 85 -1.79 -3.78 -7.10
N LEU A 86 -1.39 -2.61 -6.58
CA LEU A 86 -1.87 -1.32 -7.06
C LEU A 86 -1.15 -0.83 -8.32
N ALA A 87 0.10 -1.24 -8.53
CA ALA A 87 0.91 -0.90 -9.69
C ALA A 87 0.73 -1.88 -10.86
N ASP A 88 -0.11 -2.91 -10.71
CA ASP A 88 -0.44 -3.83 -11.80
C ASP A 88 -1.14 -3.05 -12.93
N PRO A 89 -0.68 -3.18 -14.19
CA PRO A 89 -1.30 -2.50 -15.33
C PRO A 89 -2.76 -2.91 -15.57
N ALA A 90 -3.19 -4.06 -15.03
CA ALA A 90 -4.57 -4.52 -15.08
C ALA A 90 -5.45 -3.92 -13.98
N THR A 91 -4.88 -3.24 -12.98
CA THR A 91 -5.63 -2.54 -11.95
C THR A 91 -6.14 -1.21 -12.49
N GLU A 92 -7.42 -0.92 -12.26
CA GLU A 92 -8.00 0.35 -12.74
C GLU A 92 -7.34 1.56 -12.06
N PRO A 93 -6.92 2.57 -12.84
CA PRO A 93 -6.28 3.75 -12.29
C PRO A 93 -7.29 4.60 -11.51
N ASN A 94 -7.03 4.76 -10.21
CA ASN A 94 -7.76 5.68 -9.33
C ASN A 94 -6.77 6.76 -8.83
N ALA A 95 -7.20 8.02 -8.74
CA ALA A 95 -6.39 9.13 -8.26
C ALA A 95 -5.84 8.91 -6.84
N GLU A 96 -6.63 8.29 -5.94
CA GLU A 96 -6.18 7.95 -4.59
C GLU A 96 -5.11 6.85 -4.62
N ASN A 97 -5.34 5.80 -5.40
CA ASN A 97 -4.39 4.71 -5.57
C ASN A 97 -3.11 5.18 -6.25
N THR A 98 -3.19 6.12 -7.19
CA THR A 98 -2.03 6.69 -7.89
C THR A 98 -1.07 7.34 -6.91
N ARG A 99 -1.59 8.16 -5.98
CA ARG A 99 -0.79 8.80 -4.93
C ARG A 99 -0.18 7.78 -3.99
N LEU A 100 -0.96 6.77 -3.60
CA LEU A 100 -0.47 5.70 -2.75
C LEU A 100 0.64 4.89 -3.43
N VAL A 101 0.50 4.56 -4.72
CA VAL A 101 1.53 3.87 -5.52
C VAL A 101 2.81 4.71 -5.62
N GLN A 102 2.70 6.03 -5.85
CA GLN A 102 3.84 6.95 -5.86
C GLN A 102 4.60 6.92 -4.53
N PHE A 103 3.89 7.02 -3.41
CA PHE A 103 4.52 6.97 -2.10
C PHE A 103 5.14 5.61 -1.78
N LEU A 104 4.44 4.53 -2.12
CA LEU A 104 4.95 3.17 -1.97
C LEU A 104 6.22 2.97 -2.82
N ALA A 105 6.24 3.46 -4.06
CA ALA A 105 7.40 3.40 -4.93
C ALA A 105 8.62 4.09 -4.28
N PHE A 106 8.44 5.32 -3.81
CA PHE A 106 9.47 6.09 -3.10
C PHE A 106 9.99 5.35 -1.85
N MET A 107 9.10 4.79 -1.03
CA MET A 107 9.50 4.02 0.15
C MET A 107 10.30 2.76 -0.20
N LEU A 108 9.86 2.04 -1.23
CA LEU A 108 10.48 0.78 -1.65
C LEU A 108 11.83 1.02 -2.35
N GLU A 109 11.97 2.13 -3.06
CA GLU A 109 13.25 2.61 -3.60
C GLU A 109 14.25 2.85 -2.47
N ARG A 110 13.84 3.57 -1.42
CA ARG A 110 14.71 3.82 -0.25
C ARG A 110 15.12 2.53 0.49
N LYS A 111 14.30 1.48 0.40
CA LYS A 111 14.58 0.14 0.94
C LYS A 111 15.30 -0.78 -0.06
N ARG A 112 15.65 -0.30 -1.25
CA ARG A 112 16.29 -1.06 -2.34
C ARG A 112 15.49 -2.27 -2.83
N LEU A 113 14.17 -2.27 -2.61
CA LEU A 113 13.24 -3.29 -3.11
C LEU A 113 12.78 -2.97 -4.54
N LEU A 114 12.69 -1.68 -4.88
CA LEU A 114 12.56 -1.20 -6.25
C LEU A 114 13.85 -0.53 -6.69
N ARG A 115 14.18 -0.66 -7.98
CA ARG A 115 15.33 0.00 -8.61
C ARG A 115 14.84 0.91 -9.72
N PRO A 116 15.17 2.22 -9.73
CA PRO A 116 14.80 3.10 -10.83
C PRO A 116 15.55 2.66 -12.10
N ARG A 117 14.82 2.57 -13.22
CA ARG A 117 15.36 2.22 -14.54
C ARG A 117 15.29 3.38 -15.54
N GLY A 118 14.76 4.52 -15.12
CA GLY A 118 14.58 5.72 -15.94
C GLY A 118 13.11 6.15 -15.93
N SER A 119 12.74 6.95 -16.93
CA SER A 119 11.37 7.42 -17.13
C SER A 119 10.85 6.93 -18.49
N SER A 120 9.53 6.89 -18.66
CA SER A 120 8.88 6.56 -19.94
C SER A 120 9.25 7.58 -21.03
N ALA A 121 9.04 7.21 -22.30
CA ALA A 121 9.33 8.06 -23.46
C ALA A 121 8.67 9.45 -23.35
N ASP A 122 7.50 9.53 -22.74
CA ASP A 122 6.74 10.78 -22.53
C ASP A 122 7.19 11.58 -21.31
N GLY A 123 8.09 11.06 -20.46
CA GLY A 123 8.56 11.72 -19.23
C GLY A 123 7.56 11.76 -18.07
N GLU A 124 6.30 11.40 -18.31
CA GLU A 124 5.19 11.42 -17.34
C GLU A 124 5.21 10.27 -16.33
N LYS A 125 5.98 9.21 -16.57
CA LYS A 125 6.03 8.00 -15.72
C LYS A 125 7.47 7.64 -15.38
N ASP A 126 7.70 7.28 -14.13
CA ASP A 126 8.95 6.66 -13.70
C ASP A 126 8.85 5.13 -13.80
N ILE A 127 9.92 4.52 -14.31
CA ILE A 127 10.02 3.08 -14.52
C ILE A 127 10.84 2.47 -13.39
N TYR A 128 10.23 1.54 -12.66
CA TYR A 128 10.83 0.82 -11.56
C TYR A 128 10.96 -0.68 -11.86
N GLU A 129 12.13 -1.26 -11.62
CA GLU A 129 12.32 -2.70 -11.62
C GLU A 129 12.17 -3.25 -10.20
N HIS A 130 11.31 -4.26 -10.04
CA HIS A 130 11.25 -5.00 -8.79
C HIS A 130 12.48 -5.89 -8.60
N ALA A 131 13.21 -5.70 -7.50
CA ALA A 131 14.52 -6.29 -7.31
C ALA A 131 14.51 -7.83 -7.36
N LYS A 132 13.44 -8.44 -6.82
CA LYS A 132 13.27 -9.90 -6.72
C LYS A 132 12.70 -10.54 -8.00
N THR A 133 11.67 -9.95 -8.58
CA THR A 133 10.97 -10.55 -9.75
C THR A 133 11.46 -10.04 -11.09
N LYS A 134 12.25 -8.96 -11.13
CA LYS A 134 12.74 -8.29 -12.35
C LYS A 134 11.64 -7.73 -13.26
N VAL A 135 10.40 -7.69 -12.77
CA VAL A 135 9.27 -7.08 -13.48
C VAL A 135 9.41 -5.56 -13.44
N LEU A 136 9.07 -4.91 -14.55
CA LEU A 136 9.05 -3.46 -14.69
C LEU A 136 7.66 -2.92 -14.38
N TYR A 137 7.60 -1.89 -13.56
CA TYR A 137 6.38 -1.17 -13.17
C TYR A 137 6.50 0.28 -13.60
N GLN A 138 5.41 0.83 -14.15
CA GLN A 138 5.33 2.24 -14.52
C GLN A 138 4.50 2.97 -13.47
N VAL A 139 5.07 3.99 -12.86
CA VAL A 139 4.43 4.80 -11.82
C VAL A 139 4.31 6.22 -12.33
N GLN A 140 3.12 6.82 -12.22
CA GLN A 140 2.93 8.22 -12.61
C GLN A 140 3.88 9.12 -11.83
N LYS A 141 4.57 10.02 -12.52
CA LYS A 141 5.43 11.00 -11.87
C LYS A 141 4.55 12.01 -11.14
N GLY A 142 4.77 12.17 -9.84
CA GLY A 142 4.00 13.07 -9.00
C GLY A 142 4.92 13.92 -8.14
N GLU A 143 4.47 15.13 -7.80
CA GLU A 143 5.19 15.97 -6.86
C GLU A 143 4.97 15.47 -5.43
N LEU A 144 6.07 15.14 -4.75
CA LEU A 144 6.07 14.74 -3.34
C LEU A 144 6.01 15.99 -2.45
N THR A 145 4.87 16.68 -2.47
CA THR A 145 4.66 17.89 -1.64
C THR A 145 4.39 17.54 -0.17
N PRO A 146 4.60 18.45 0.78
CA PRO A 146 4.23 18.23 2.18
C PRO A 146 2.76 17.85 2.37
N GLU A 147 1.85 18.47 1.62
CA GLU A 147 0.41 18.15 1.65
C GLU A 147 0.11 16.73 1.17
N PHE A 148 0.87 16.25 0.18
CA PHE A 148 0.81 14.86 -0.28
C PHE A 148 1.19 13.90 0.85
N PHE A 149 2.26 14.18 1.58
CA PHE A 149 2.69 13.34 2.71
C PHE A 149 1.64 13.29 3.82
N VAL A 150 0.99 14.40 4.16
CA VAL A 150 -0.07 14.42 5.19
C VAL A 150 -1.25 13.54 4.78
N ARG A 151 -1.70 13.63 3.53
CA ARG A 151 -2.83 12.82 3.03
C ARG A 151 -2.50 11.34 2.97
N VAL A 152 -1.30 10.99 2.50
CA VAL A 152 -0.84 9.60 2.44
C VAL A 152 -0.56 9.05 3.84
N GLN A 153 -0.03 9.86 4.76
CA GLN A 153 0.17 9.46 6.15
C GLN A 153 -1.16 9.18 6.84
N ALA A 154 -2.21 9.97 6.60
CA ALA A 154 -3.55 9.67 7.11
C ALA A 154 -4.03 8.30 6.61
N GLN A 155 -3.90 8.03 5.31
CA GLN A 155 -4.28 6.75 4.70
C GLN A 155 -3.44 5.57 5.22
N LEU A 156 -2.13 5.76 5.44
CA LEU A 156 -1.24 4.73 5.95
C LEU A 156 -1.36 4.50 7.45
N SER A 157 -1.68 5.54 8.24
CA SER A 157 -1.93 5.38 9.68
C SER A 157 -3.15 4.50 9.92
N VAL A 158 -4.09 4.48 8.96
CA VAL A 158 -5.18 3.51 8.93
C VAL A 158 -4.64 2.10 8.60
N LEU A 159 -3.81 1.95 7.56
CA LEU A 159 -3.31 0.65 7.08
C LEU A 159 -2.27 -0.03 7.99
N VAL A 160 -1.44 0.75 8.70
CA VAL A 160 -0.24 0.25 9.39
C VAL A 160 -0.20 0.65 10.88
N GLY A 161 -1.17 1.47 11.33
CA GLY A 161 -1.14 2.13 12.63
C GLY A 161 -0.23 3.36 12.63
N GLU A 162 -0.39 4.26 13.60
CA GLU A 162 0.52 5.39 13.77
C GLU A 162 1.94 4.85 13.95
N PRO A 163 2.94 5.38 13.21
CA PRO A 163 4.33 5.00 13.46
C PRO A 163 4.64 5.38 14.90
N LYS A 164 4.92 4.36 15.74
CA LYS A 164 5.31 4.59 17.13
C LYS A 164 6.44 5.62 17.11
N PRO A 165 6.26 6.81 17.71
CA PRO A 165 7.27 7.84 17.66
C PRO A 165 8.55 7.22 18.19
N ARG A 166 9.59 7.19 17.35
CA ARG A 166 10.94 6.85 17.81
C ARG A 166 11.22 7.88 18.87
N THR A 167 11.17 7.46 20.13
CA THR A 167 11.50 8.26 21.29
C THR A 167 12.78 8.97 20.94
N ALA A 168 12.68 10.28 20.71
CA ALA A 168 13.85 11.13 20.61
C ALA A 168 14.59 10.88 21.91
N VAL A 169 15.75 10.23 21.80
CA VAL A 169 16.68 10.12 22.91
C VAL A 169 17.00 11.58 23.22
N ALA A 170 16.35 12.11 24.25
CA ALA A 170 16.66 13.39 24.81
C ALA A 170 18.13 13.33 25.18
N ILE A 171 18.97 13.98 24.39
CA ILE A 171 20.34 14.26 24.76
C ILE A 171 20.19 15.23 25.92
N ALA A 172 20.26 14.68 27.13
CA ALA A 172 20.14 15.40 28.36
C ALA A 172 21.22 16.48 28.39
N SER A 173 20.72 17.71 28.51
CA SER A 173 21.40 18.92 28.90
C SER A 173 22.47 18.68 29.96
N ALA A 174 23.72 19.02 29.64
CA ALA A 174 24.74 19.32 30.63
C ALA A 174 24.60 20.80 31.06
N PRO A 175 24.46 21.12 32.35
CA PRO A 175 24.61 22.49 32.83
C PRO A 175 25.96 22.62 33.54
N GLU A 176 26.90 23.39 32.99
CA GLU A 176 27.97 23.96 33.82
C GLU A 176 28.64 25.14 33.13
N ALA A 177 28.41 26.34 33.66
CA ALA A 177 29.41 27.38 33.89
C ALA A 177 28.71 28.69 34.32
N GLN A 178 28.41 28.81 35.62
CA GLN A 178 28.33 30.12 36.25
C GLN A 178 29.74 30.51 36.67
N THR A 179 30.34 31.46 35.95
CA THR A 179 31.57 32.13 36.36
C THR A 179 31.20 33.26 37.31
N VAL A 180 31.44 33.06 38.60
CA VAL A 180 31.48 34.14 39.60
C VAL A 180 32.74 34.97 39.39
N VAL A 181 32.56 36.28 39.17
CA VAL A 181 33.62 37.28 39.21
C VAL A 181 33.54 37.95 40.57
N ALA A 182 34.62 37.85 41.36
CA ALA A 182 34.81 38.64 42.57
C ALA A 182 36.15 39.36 42.46
N THR A 183 36.12 40.68 42.47
CA THR A 183 37.15 41.54 43.05
C THR A 183 36.46 42.79 43.57
#